data_AF-A0A521HD80-F1
#
_entry.id   AF-A0A521HD80-F1
#
_cell.length_a   1.000
_cell.length_b   1.000
_cell.length_c   1.000
_cell.angle_alpha   90.00
_cell.angle_beta   90.00
_cell.angle_gamma   90.00
#
_symmetry.space_group_name_H-M   'P 1'
#
loop_
_entity.id
_entity.type
_entity.pdbx_description
1 polymer ?
#
loop_
_entity_poly.entity_id
_entity_poly.type
_entity_poly.pdbx_seq_one_letter_code
_entity_poly.pdbx_strand_id
1 'polypeptide(L)'
;MQRWVKLPDGRFIDANSIVFVGKVDSFNRYDEDGNDLGIAYSVNLGTGFPREHQINVVGSKDEIAVLLRNVLGANSSAAQSPAT
;
A
#
# COMPACT_ATOMS: atom_id res chain seq x y z
N MET A 1 7.66 -6.31 17.27
CA MET A 1 7.60 -4.85 17.03
C MET A 1 6.50 -4.60 16.01
N GLN A 2 5.47 -3.82 16.35
CA GLN A 2 4.36 -3.55 15.43
C GLN A 2 4.81 -2.55 14.35
N ARG A 3 4.51 -2.81 13.07
CA ARG A 3 5.03 -2.01 11.94
C ARG A 3 3.89 -1.33 11.21
N TRP A 4 3.55 -0.10 11.61
CA TRP A 4 2.46 0.66 10.98
C TRP A 4 2.86 1.22 9.62
N VAL A 5 2.00 1.01 8.62
CA VAL A 5 2.17 1.54 7.26
C VAL A 5 0.94 2.35 6.88
N LYS A 6 1.18 3.56 6.35
CA LYS A 6 0.13 4.45 5.85
C LYS A 6 -0.24 4.07 4.42
N LEU A 7 -1.53 3.90 4.17
CA LEU A 7 -2.11 3.69 2.84
C LEU A 7 -2.29 5.04 2.11
N PRO A 8 -2.33 5.06 0.77
CA PRO A 8 -2.58 6.26 -0.04
C PRO A 8 -3.89 6.97 0.30
N ASP A 9 -4.91 6.23 0.75
CA ASP A 9 -6.20 6.76 1.19
C ASP A 9 -6.17 7.34 2.62
N GLY A 10 -5.01 7.36 3.27
CA GLY A 10 -4.80 7.92 4.60
C GLY A 10 -5.03 6.95 5.76
N ARG A 11 -5.52 5.72 5.50
CA ARG A 11 -5.67 4.69 6.55
C ARG A 11 -4.30 4.16 6.99
N PHE A 12 -4.23 3.57 8.18
CA PHE A 12 -3.03 2.89 8.68
C PHE A 12 -3.33 1.40 8.87
N ILE A 13 -2.40 0.56 8.43
CA ILE A 13 -2.47 -0.89 8.64
C ILE A 13 -1.19 -1.40 9.30
N ASP A 14 -1.30 -2.42 10.14
CA ASP A 14 -0.14 -3.12 10.67
C ASP A 14 0.43 -4.01 9.57
N ALA A 15 1.62 -3.70 9.09
CA ALA A 15 2.26 -4.42 8.01
C ALA A 15 2.71 -5.83 8.39
N ASN A 16 2.70 -6.19 9.68
CA ASN A 16 2.84 -7.59 10.10
C ASN A 16 1.59 -8.43 9.82
N SER A 17 0.43 -7.81 9.59
CA SER A 17 -0.81 -8.51 9.23
C SER A 17 -0.89 -8.85 7.74
N ILE A 18 -0.03 -8.25 6.89
CA ILE A 18 -0.04 -8.49 5.44
C ILE A 18 0.57 -9.85 5.15
N VAL A 19 -0.26 -10.79 4.68
CA VAL A 19 0.15 -12.15 4.32
C VAL A 19 0.38 -12.30 2.81
N PHE A 20 -0.19 -11.41 2.00
CA PHE A 20 -0.12 -11.47 0.54
C PHE A 20 -0.12 -10.08 -0.08
N VAL A 21 0.69 -9.93 -1.14
CA VAL A 21 0.69 -8.76 -2.03
C VAL A 21 0.42 -9.26 -3.44
N GLY A 22 -0.69 -8.81 -4.00
CA GLY A 22 -1.13 -9.16 -5.35
C GLY A 22 -0.31 -8.47 -6.42
N LYS A 23 -0.63 -8.82 -7.67
CA LYS A 23 -0.08 -8.15 -8.84
C LYS A 23 -0.47 -6.67 -8.80
N VAL A 24 0.46 -5.81 -9.22
CA VAL A 24 0.16 -4.40 -9.46
C VAL A 24 -0.53 -4.28 -10.81
N ASP A 25 -1.71 -3.70 -10.82
CA ASP A 25 -2.47 -3.37 -12.02
C ASP A 25 -2.46 -1.86 -12.25
N SER A 26 -2.59 -1.45 -13.50
CA SER A 26 -2.62 -0.04 -13.91
C SER A 26 -3.80 0.24 -14.82
N PHE A 27 -4.46 1.38 -14.63
CA PHE A 27 -5.64 1.78 -15.40
C PHE A 27 -5.70 3.30 -15.53
N ASN A 28 -6.37 3.78 -16.58
CA ASN A 28 -6.64 5.22 -16.73
C ASN A 28 -7.71 5.63 -15.72
N ARG A 29 -7.44 6.70 -14.99
CA ARG A 29 -8.36 7.28 -14.02
C ARG A 29 -8.97 8.53 -14.62
N TYR A 30 -10.28 8.65 -14.53
CA TYR A 30 -11.01 9.83 -14.94
C TYR A 30 -11.66 10.47 -13.71
N ASP A 31 -11.81 11.79 -13.71
CA ASP A 31 -12.64 12.48 -12.72
C ASP A 31 -14.14 12.32 -13.03
N GLU A 32 -15.00 12.92 -12.20
CA GLU A 32 -16.45 12.86 -12.37
C GLU A 32 -16.95 13.60 -13.63
N ASP A 33 -16.16 14.54 -14.13
CA ASP A 33 -16.42 15.32 -15.35
C ASP A 33 -15.82 14.65 -16.61
N GLY A 34 -15.16 13.50 -16.46
CA GLY A 34 -14.55 12.74 -17.56
C GLY A 34 -13.18 13.24 -18.00
N ASN A 35 -12.54 14.15 -17.26
CA ASN A 35 -11.17 14.56 -17.52
C ASN A 35 -10.19 13.45 -17.14
N ASP A 36 -9.15 13.30 -17.94
CA ASP A 36 -8.07 12.35 -17.68
C ASP A 36 -7.22 12.82 -16.49
N LEU A 37 -7.23 12.03 -15.41
CA LEU A 37 -6.39 12.22 -14.22
C LEU A 37 -5.08 11.42 -14.31
N GLY A 38 -4.85 10.73 -15.44
CA GLY A 38 -3.67 9.93 -15.72
C GLY A 38 -3.78 8.48 -15.26
N ILE A 39 -2.63 7.79 -15.28
CA ILE A 39 -2.54 6.37 -14.93
C ILE A 39 -2.55 6.20 -13.42
N ALA A 40 -3.55 5.50 -12.91
CA ALA A 40 -3.61 5.03 -11.54
C ALA A 40 -3.07 3.59 -11.43
N TYR A 41 -2.60 3.25 -10.24
CA TYR A 41 -2.10 1.92 -9.91
C TYR A 41 -2.93 1.34 -8.77
N SER A 42 -3.24 0.05 -8.86
CA SER A 42 -3.89 -0.70 -7.79
C SER A 42 -3.09 -1.93 -7.39
N VAL A 43 -3.14 -2.26 -6.11
CA VAL A 43 -2.60 -3.51 -5.58
C VAL A 43 -3.58 -4.11 -4.57
N ASN A 44 -3.76 -5.43 -4.65
CA ASN A 44 -4.55 -6.16 -3.67
C ASN A 44 -3.64 -6.61 -2.52
N LEU A 45 -4.02 -6.29 -1.28
CA LEU A 45 -3.32 -6.70 -0.07
C LEU A 45 -4.19 -7.69 0.70
N GLY A 46 -3.68 -8.89 0.94
CA GLY A 46 -4.28 -9.85 1.87
C GLY A 46 -3.78 -9.59 3.28
N THR A 47 -4.67 -9.26 4.21
CA THR A 47 -4.37 -9.08 5.64
C THR A 47 -4.71 -10.32 6.49
N GLY A 48 -5.16 -11.39 5.83
CA GLY A 48 -5.41 -12.71 6.39
C GLY A 48 -5.61 -13.75 5.28
N PHE A 49 -5.67 -15.03 5.65
CA PHE A 49 -5.89 -16.12 4.70
C PHE A 49 -7.34 -16.25 4.18
N PRO A 50 -8.40 -15.92 4.96
CA PRO A 50 -9.77 -15.92 4.43
C PRO A 50 -9.99 -14.78 3.44
N ARG A 51 -10.86 -15.01 2.45
CA ARG A 51 -11.09 -14.09 1.32
C ARG A 51 -11.66 -12.73 1.74
N GLU A 52 -12.44 -12.67 2.82
CA GLU A 52 -12.96 -11.42 3.39
C GLU A 52 -11.89 -10.47 3.95
N HIS A 53 -10.65 -10.92 4.13
CA HIS A 53 -9.55 -10.09 4.65
C HIS A 53 -8.63 -9.59 3.53
N GLN A 54 -9.23 -9.09 2.44
CA GLN A 54 -8.51 -8.49 1.31
C GLN A 54 -8.87 -7.01 1.17
N ILE A 55 -7.86 -6.16 0.94
CA ILE A 55 -8.02 -4.72 0.74
C ILE A 55 -7.45 -4.36 -0.62
N ASN A 56 -8.24 -3.68 -1.44
CA ASN A 56 -7.73 -3.05 -2.66
C ASN A 56 -7.23 -1.64 -2.33
N VAL A 57 -5.98 -1.36 -2.70
CA VAL A 57 -5.35 -0.07 -2.47
C VAL A 57 -5.05 0.58 -3.82
N VAL A 58 -5.54 1.80 -3.99
CA VAL A 58 -5.40 2.58 -5.22
C VAL A 58 -4.64 3.88 -4.92
N GLY A 59 -3.68 4.22 -5.77
CA GLY A 59 -2.91 5.45 -5.64
C GLY A 59 -2.14 5.79 -6.91
N SER A 60 -1.35 6.86 -6.85
CA SER A 60 -0.37 7.19 -7.88
C SER A 60 0.81 6.20 -7.87
N LYS A 61 1.64 6.24 -8.91
CA LYS A 61 2.82 5.38 -9.04
C LYS A 61 3.75 5.49 -7.84
N ASP A 62 4.06 6.72 -7.43
CA ASP A 62 5.00 7.00 -6.34
C ASP A 62 4.45 6.52 -4.99
N GLU A 63 3.15 6.72 -4.75
CA GLU A 63 2.51 6.26 -3.51
C GLU A 63 2.50 4.74 -3.39
N ILE A 64 2.13 4.03 -4.46
CA ILE A 64 2.16 2.56 -4.47
C ILE A 64 3.60 2.04 -4.38
N ALA A 65 4.57 2.70 -5.03
CA ALA A 65 5.98 2.32 -4.91
C ALA A 65 6.51 2.50 -3.48
N VAL A 66 6.17 3.59 -2.80
CA VAL A 66 6.54 3.83 -1.39
C VAL A 66 5.86 2.80 -0.47
N LEU A 67 4.57 2.53 -0.68
CA LEU A 67 3.82 1.50 0.05
C LEU A 67 4.51 0.14 -0.08
N LEU A 68 4.82 -0.29 -1.30
CA LEU A 68 5.48 -1.58 -1.57
C LEU A 68 6.87 -1.66 -0.92
N ARG A 69 7.68 -0.60 -0.98
CA ARG A 69 9.00 -0.57 -0.31
C ARG A 69 8.87 -0.72 1.20
N ASN A 70 7.88 -0.08 1.81
CA ASN A 70 7.64 -0.15 3.26
C ASN A 70 7.11 -1.53 3.69
N VAL A 71 6.26 -2.16 2.87
CA VAL A 71 5.72 -3.50 3.14
C VAL A 71 6.77 -4.59 2.95
N LEU A 72 7.53 -4.54 1.86
CA LEU A 72 8.54 -5.53 1.50
C LEU A 72 9.85 -5.39 2.29
N GLY A 73 9.93 -4.40 3.19
CA GLY A 73 11.10 -4.21 4.05
C GLY A 73 12.34 -3.67 3.32
N ALA A 74 12.19 -3.02 2.17
CA ALA A 74 13.29 -2.31 1.50
C ALA A 74 13.77 -1.07 2.29
N ASN A 75 13.10 -0.75 3.40
CA ASN A 75 13.48 0.25 4.39
C ASN A 75 13.95 -0.36 5.74
N SER A 76 14.40 -1.62 5.76
CA SER A 76 14.96 -2.28 6.95
C SER A 76 16.31 -1.73 7.45
N SER A 77 16.60 -0.46 7.16
CA SER A 77 17.84 0.24 7.55
C SER A 77 17.54 1.62 8.12
N ALA A 78 16.60 1.74 9.06
CA ALA A 78 16.49 2.91 9.95
C ALA A 78 15.57 2.63 11.15
N ALA A 79 15.81 1.55 11.89
CA ALA A 79 15.34 1.48 13.27
C ALA A 79 16.29 2.35 14.11
N GLN A 80 16.05 3.67 14.11
CA GLN A 80 16.65 4.57 15.07
C GLN A 80 16.05 4.26 16.44
N SER A 81 16.78 3.49 17.25
CA SER A 81 16.43 3.23 18.64
C SER A 81 16.31 4.56 19.41
N PRO A 82 15.23 4.81 20.17
CA PRO A 82 15.20 5.94 21.09
C PRO A 82 16.22 5.66 22.21
N ALA A 83 17.16 6.60 22.38
CA ALA A 83 18.14 6.56 23.46
C ALA A 83 17.42 6.63 24.82
N THR A 84 17.86 5.76 25.72
CA THR A 84 17.53 5.73 27.16
C THR A 84 17.97 6.99 27.88
#